data_AF-A0A7T8GQE4-F1
#
_entry.id   AF-A0A7T8GQE4-F1
#
_cell.length_a   1.000
_cell.length_b   1.000
_cell.length_c   1.000
_cell.angle_alpha   90.00
_cell.angle_beta   90.00
_cell.angle_gamma   90.00
#
_symmetry.space_group_name_H-M   'P 1'
#
loop_
_entity.id
_entity.type
_entity.pdbx_description
1 polymer ?
#
loop_
_entity_poly.entity_id
_entity_poly.type
_entity_poly.pdbx_seq_one_letter_code
_entity_poly.pdbx_strand_id
1 'polypeptide(L)'
;GCLNSVFTEDERRLLTNEISGLKIKTTHGNTPRLFRAVNMGRLLPQHTFFECKVTGQRVSVASFFKSKYGLSLEYPMRPDFILALELCWLVRGQRVMKKLTEQQATSMIKLMASSAPNRQRDVQGFWIRKESEMMKARGHVLRPPMIEYNERNGGGPVDVLVNRGSWDAHQKEFKEPKGIFI
;
A
#
# COMPACT_ATOMS: atom_id res chain seq x y z
N GLY A 1 13.68 -24.32 27.25
CA GLY A 1 12.23 -24.36 27.54
C GLY A 1 11.64 -23.01 27.18
N CYS A 2 10.99 -22.91 26.02
CA CYS A 2 10.41 -21.66 25.53
C CYS A 2 8.98 -21.94 25.03
N LEU A 3 8.03 -21.99 25.97
CA LEU A 3 6.61 -22.27 25.70
C LEU A 3 5.71 -21.03 25.83
N ASN A 4 6.29 -19.81 25.74
CA ASN A 4 5.59 -18.59 26.16
C ASN A 4 5.38 -17.53 25.05
N SER A 5 5.70 -17.84 23.79
CA SER A 5 5.42 -16.95 22.66
C SER A 5 4.61 -17.68 21.59
N VAL A 6 3.45 -17.13 21.23
CA VAL A 6 2.55 -17.73 20.22
C VAL A 6 3.00 -17.48 18.78
N PHE A 7 3.92 -16.54 18.56
CA PHE A 7 4.60 -16.37 17.28
C PHE A 7 6.07 -16.75 17.40
N THR A 8 6.61 -17.32 16.33
CA THR A 8 8.06 -17.40 16.12
C THR A 8 8.66 -16.00 15.99
N GLU A 9 9.95 -15.85 16.23
CA GLU A 9 10.60 -14.52 16.15
C GLU A 9 10.55 -13.94 14.72
N ASP A 10 10.55 -14.79 13.70
CA ASP A 10 10.39 -14.37 12.30
C ASP A 10 8.99 -13.85 12.01
N GLU A 11 7.94 -14.58 12.42
CA GLU A 11 6.55 -14.11 12.30
C GLU A 11 6.34 -12.80 13.06
N ARG A 12 6.92 -12.68 14.26
CA ARG A 12 6.86 -11.45 15.06
C ARG A 12 7.51 -10.28 14.33
N ARG A 13 8.66 -10.50 13.69
CA ARG A 13 9.37 -9.48 12.91
C ARG A 13 8.56 -9.04 11.69
N LEU A 14 7.97 -9.98 10.96
CA LEU A 14 7.09 -9.68 9.82
C LEU A 14 5.86 -8.87 10.25
N LEU A 15 5.16 -9.30 11.30
CA LEU A 15 4.02 -8.57 11.85
C LEU A 15 4.39 -7.18 12.36
N THR A 16 5.51 -7.06 13.08
CA THR A 16 6.03 -5.78 13.55
C THR A 16 6.29 -4.83 12.39
N ASN A 17 6.96 -5.32 11.34
CA ASN A 17 7.19 -4.53 10.15
C ASN A 17 5.87 -4.08 9.56
N GLU A 18 4.86 -4.95 9.45
CA GLU A 18 3.55 -4.65 8.88
C GLU A 18 2.76 -3.59 9.64
N ILE A 19 2.71 -3.67 10.97
CA ILE A 19 1.89 -2.78 11.80
C ILE A 19 2.60 -1.51 12.24
N SER A 20 3.94 -1.48 12.21
CA SER A 20 4.71 -0.31 12.64
C SER A 20 4.30 0.93 11.86
N GLY A 21 4.04 2.01 12.58
CA GLY A 21 3.62 3.28 12.03
C GLY A 21 2.11 3.41 11.80
N LEU A 22 1.30 2.36 11.94
CA LEU A 22 -0.16 2.45 11.83
C LEU A 22 -0.76 3.18 13.05
N LYS A 23 -1.76 4.03 12.80
CA LYS A 23 -2.58 4.64 13.86
C LYS A 23 -3.65 3.64 14.30
N ILE A 24 -3.70 3.40 15.60
CA ILE A 24 -4.68 2.52 16.27
C ILE A 24 -5.48 3.34 17.28
N LYS A 25 -6.75 2.98 17.47
CA LYS A 25 -7.64 3.55 18.47
C LYS A 25 -8.02 2.52 19.52
N THR A 26 -8.09 2.92 20.78
CA THR A 26 -8.52 2.04 21.87
C THR A 26 -10.04 1.88 21.92
N THR A 27 -10.51 0.71 22.35
CA THR A 27 -11.96 0.41 22.53
C THR A 27 -12.39 0.28 23.99
N HIS A 28 -11.46 0.15 24.93
CA HIS A 28 -11.72 -0.24 26.32
C HIS A 28 -12.12 0.91 27.28
N GLY A 29 -12.39 2.12 26.79
CA GLY A 29 -12.73 3.27 27.64
C GLY A 29 -13.70 4.22 26.96
N ASN A 30 -14.39 5.06 27.75
CA ASN A 30 -15.40 6.00 27.26
C ASN A 30 -14.87 6.98 26.21
N THR A 31 -13.61 7.36 26.31
CA THR A 31 -12.93 8.23 25.33
C THR A 31 -11.89 7.42 24.56
N PRO A 32 -12.09 7.18 23.25
CA PRO A 32 -11.10 6.45 22.46
C PRO A 32 -9.81 7.27 22.36
N ARG A 33 -8.68 6.65 22.69
CA ARG A 33 -7.35 7.25 22.57
C ARG A 33 -6.67 6.74 21.32
N LEU A 34 -5.97 7.65 20.64
CA LEU A 34 -5.21 7.35 19.44
C LEU A 34 -3.74 7.11 19.79
N PHE A 35 -3.19 6.02 19.26
CA PHE A 35 -1.79 5.66 19.40
C PHE A 35 -1.20 5.35 18.03
N ARG A 36 0.13 5.41 17.93
CA ARG A 36 0.87 4.88 16.79
C ARG A 36 1.52 3.58 17.22
N ALA A 37 1.27 2.50 16.48
CA ALA A 37 1.88 1.21 16.72
C ALA A 37 3.39 1.30 16.46
N VAL A 38 4.17 0.70 17.37
CA VAL A 38 5.65 0.74 17.33
C VAL A 38 6.23 -0.66 17.14
N ASN A 39 5.88 -1.62 18.00
CA ASN A 39 6.47 -2.97 17.98
C ASN A 39 5.56 -4.00 18.64
N MET A 40 5.49 -5.22 18.11
CA MET A 40 4.82 -6.35 18.77
C MET A 40 5.58 -6.76 20.03
N GLY A 41 4.86 -6.96 21.14
CA GLY A 41 5.43 -7.56 22.34
C GLY A 41 5.90 -9.00 22.10
N ARG A 42 6.82 -9.45 22.95
CA ARG A 42 7.37 -10.82 22.92
C ARG A 42 6.62 -11.81 23.81
N LEU A 43 5.89 -11.28 24.79
CA LEU A 43 5.24 -12.06 25.83
C LEU A 43 3.72 -11.89 25.74
N LEU A 44 3.00 -12.87 26.27
CA LEU A 44 1.56 -12.82 26.42
C LEU A 44 1.13 -11.71 27.39
N PRO A 45 -0.11 -11.19 27.31
CA PRO A 45 -0.70 -10.25 28.26
C PRO A 45 -0.59 -10.65 29.73
N GLN A 46 -0.66 -11.96 30.01
CA GLN A 46 -0.55 -12.52 31.35
C GLN A 46 0.89 -12.43 31.88
N HIS A 47 1.88 -12.49 30.99
CA HIS A 47 3.31 -12.49 31.30
C HIS A 47 4.00 -11.15 30.99
N THR A 48 3.27 -10.18 30.43
CA THR A 48 3.76 -8.83 30.18
C THR A 48 3.41 -7.97 31.38
N PHE A 49 4.42 -7.52 32.11
CA PHE A 49 4.28 -6.69 33.31
C PHE A 49 4.73 -5.27 33.05
N PHE A 50 4.04 -4.32 33.67
CA PHE A 50 4.45 -2.91 33.70
C PHE A 50 4.16 -2.31 35.06
N GLU A 51 4.85 -1.21 35.36
CA GLU A 51 4.63 -0.45 36.58
C GLU A 51 3.46 0.52 36.35
N CYS A 52 2.37 0.32 37.08
CA CYS A 52 1.20 1.17 36.96
C CYS A 52 1.48 2.52 37.63
N LYS A 53 1.59 3.60 36.83
CA LYS A 53 1.86 4.95 37.36
C LYS A 53 0.85 5.47 38.39
N VAL A 54 -0.37 4.92 38.43
CA VAL A 54 -1.41 5.34 39.36
C VAL A 54 -1.29 4.63 40.70
N THR A 55 -0.96 3.33 40.70
CA THR A 55 -0.90 2.52 41.92
C THR A 55 0.52 2.22 42.40
N GLY A 56 1.55 2.52 41.59
CA GLY A 56 2.94 2.17 41.83
C GLY A 56 3.24 0.67 41.78
N GLN A 57 2.23 -0.18 41.58
CA GLN A 57 2.39 -1.63 41.62
C GLN A 57 2.74 -2.19 40.24
N ARG A 58 3.60 -3.21 40.25
CA ARG A 58 3.90 -4.02 39.07
C ARG A 58 2.76 -4.99 38.82
N VAL A 59 2.01 -4.76 37.76
CA VAL A 59 0.83 -5.56 37.37
C VAL A 59 0.98 -6.08 35.95
N SER A 60 0.37 -7.23 35.64
CA SER A 60 0.32 -7.72 34.27
C SER A 60 -0.70 -6.94 33.44
N VAL A 61 -0.53 -6.92 32.12
CA VAL A 61 -1.47 -6.30 31.18
C VAL A 61 -2.87 -6.88 31.37
N ALA A 62 -3.00 -8.21 31.46
CA ALA A 62 -4.28 -8.87 31.67
C ALA A 62 -4.96 -8.46 32.99
N SER A 63 -4.22 -8.47 34.11
CA SER A 63 -4.76 -8.10 35.42
C SER A 63 -5.15 -6.62 35.50
N PHE A 64 -4.39 -5.75 34.85
CA PHE A 64 -4.71 -4.32 34.78
C PHE A 64 -6.03 -4.07 34.05
N PHE A 65 -6.24 -4.67 32.88
CA PHE A 65 -7.50 -4.49 32.13
C PHE A 65 -8.71 -5.05 32.87
N LYS A 66 -8.54 -6.20 33.54
CA LYS A 66 -9.58 -6.80 34.37
C LYS A 66 -9.94 -5.92 35.58
N SER A 67 -8.94 -5.41 36.30
CA SER A 67 -9.17 -4.60 37.50
C SER A 67 -9.66 -3.19 37.19
N LYS A 68 -9.13 -2.54 36.15
CA LYS A 68 -9.45 -1.13 35.84
C LYS A 68 -10.71 -0.97 34.99
N TYR A 69 -10.95 -1.89 34.06
CA TYR A 69 -12.05 -1.77 33.08
C TYR A 69 -13.07 -2.90 33.17
N GLY A 70 -12.88 -3.89 34.06
CA GLY A 70 -13.76 -5.05 34.16
C GLY A 70 -13.70 -5.99 32.96
N LEU A 71 -12.70 -5.84 32.09
CA LEU A 71 -12.58 -6.58 30.84
C LEU A 71 -11.70 -7.82 31.03
N SER A 72 -12.27 -9.00 30.73
CA SER A 72 -11.49 -10.22 30.57
C SER A 72 -11.08 -10.36 29.11
N LEU A 73 -9.79 -10.42 28.84
CA LEU A 73 -9.27 -10.66 27.48
C LEU A 73 -9.66 -12.08 27.04
N GLU A 74 -10.26 -12.20 25.86
CA GLU A 74 -10.79 -13.47 25.32
C GLU A 74 -9.69 -14.30 24.64
N TYR A 75 -8.66 -13.64 24.10
CA TYR A 75 -7.49 -14.27 23.47
C TYR A 75 -6.20 -13.90 24.21
N PRO A 76 -6.04 -14.27 25.50
CA PRO A 76 -4.84 -13.97 26.27
C PRO A 76 -3.57 -14.68 25.77
N MET A 77 -3.71 -15.57 24.78
CA MET A 77 -2.63 -16.26 24.09
C MET A 77 -2.07 -15.47 22.91
N ARG A 78 -2.59 -14.29 22.57
CA ARG A 78 -1.97 -13.47 21.50
C ARG A 78 -0.91 -12.54 22.11
N PRO A 79 0.31 -12.45 21.54
CA PRO A 79 1.30 -11.52 22.03
C PRO A 79 0.82 -10.10 21.75
N ASP A 80 0.80 -9.29 22.80
CA ASP A 80 0.21 -7.97 22.77
C ASP A 80 1.27 -6.88 22.86
N PHE A 81 0.86 -5.68 22.48
CA PHE A 81 1.58 -4.48 22.89
C PHE A 81 1.34 -4.24 24.40
N ILE A 82 1.88 -3.16 24.95
CA ILE A 82 1.36 -2.59 26.22
C ILE A 82 -0.18 -2.40 26.16
N LEU A 83 -0.72 -2.32 24.93
CA LEU A 83 -2.14 -2.30 24.62
C LEU A 83 -2.56 -3.61 23.93
N ALA A 84 -3.55 -4.31 24.49
CA ALA A 84 -4.01 -5.57 23.94
C ALA A 84 -4.61 -5.42 22.54
N LEU A 85 -4.26 -6.30 21.59
CA LEU A 85 -4.72 -6.25 20.20
C LEU A 85 -6.26 -6.30 20.09
N GLU A 86 -6.90 -7.06 20.98
CA GLU A 86 -8.37 -7.12 21.11
C GLU A 86 -9.00 -5.76 21.42
N LEU A 87 -8.26 -4.90 22.10
CA LEU A 87 -8.72 -3.61 22.57
C LEU A 87 -8.32 -2.46 21.62
N CYS A 88 -7.88 -2.80 20.38
CA CYS A 88 -7.40 -1.87 19.37
C CYS A 88 -8.16 -2.01 18.05
N TRP A 89 -8.58 -0.89 17.45
CA TRP A 89 -9.02 -0.85 16.04
C TRP A 89 -8.06 -0.01 15.19
N LEU A 90 -7.86 -0.41 13.94
CA LEU A 90 -7.17 0.42 12.96
C LEU A 90 -8.02 1.65 12.61
N VAL A 91 -7.41 2.82 12.60
CA VAL A 91 -8.07 4.05 12.15
C VAL A 91 -8.33 3.96 10.65
N ARG A 92 -9.54 4.30 10.20
CA ARG A 92 -9.90 4.29 8.77
C ARG A 92 -9.25 5.45 8.02
N GLY A 93 -9.12 5.31 6.70
CA GLY A 93 -8.61 6.38 5.82
C GLY A 93 -7.10 6.63 5.93
N GLN A 94 -6.35 5.69 6.50
CA GLN A 94 -4.89 5.78 6.55
C GLN A 94 -4.29 5.42 5.20
N ARG A 95 -3.42 6.29 4.67
CA ARG A 95 -2.63 6.00 3.48
C ARG A 95 -1.55 4.97 3.80
N VAL A 96 -1.48 3.90 3.00
CA VAL A 96 -0.36 2.96 3.02
C VAL A 96 0.83 3.62 2.32
N MET A 97 1.94 3.77 3.04
CA MET A 97 3.18 4.39 2.53
C MET A 97 4.22 3.37 2.08
N LYS A 98 3.97 2.08 2.34
CA LYS A 98 4.87 0.99 1.95
C LYS A 98 4.68 0.62 0.50
N LYS A 99 5.71 0.01 -0.07
CA LYS A 99 5.64 -0.60 -1.39
C LYS A 99 4.66 -1.78 -1.35
N LEU A 100 3.74 -1.80 -2.30
CA LEU A 100 2.81 -2.91 -2.48
C LEU A 100 3.57 -4.14 -3.01
N THR A 101 3.10 -5.33 -2.65
CA THR A 101 3.55 -6.57 -3.30
C THR A 101 3.13 -6.60 -4.76
N GLU A 102 3.78 -7.41 -5.59
CA GLU A 102 3.43 -7.52 -7.02
C GLU A 102 1.96 -7.91 -7.23
N GLN A 103 1.44 -8.80 -6.39
CA GLN A 103 0.03 -9.20 -6.40
C GLN A 103 -0.90 -8.03 -6.03
N GLN A 104 -0.56 -7.28 -4.99
CA GLN A 104 -1.33 -6.09 -4.59
C GLN A 104 -1.30 -5.01 -5.67
N ALA A 105 -0.13 -4.74 -6.25
CA ALA A 105 0.04 -3.79 -7.34
C ALA A 105 -0.76 -4.20 -8.58
N THR A 106 -0.72 -5.48 -8.95
CA THR A 106 -1.49 -6.03 -10.07
C THR A 106 -2.99 -5.86 -9.85
N SER A 107 -3.49 -6.20 -8.66
CA SER A 107 -4.90 -6.01 -8.30
C SER A 107 -5.29 -4.53 -8.33
N MET A 108 -4.41 -3.64 -7.82
CA MET A 108 -4.64 -2.20 -7.84
C MET A 108 -4.69 -1.66 -9.27
N ILE A 109 -3.78 -2.08 -10.16
CA ILE A 109 -3.80 -1.72 -11.59
C ILE A 109 -5.11 -2.20 -12.23
N LYS A 110 -5.51 -3.45 -12.00
CA LYS A 110 -6.76 -4.01 -12.54
C LYS A 110 -8.00 -3.24 -12.05
N LEU A 111 -8.00 -2.81 -10.79
CA LEU A 111 -9.10 -2.04 -10.20
C LEU A 111 -9.16 -0.59 -10.70
N MET A 112 -8.01 0.03 -10.97
CA MET A 112 -7.91 1.43 -11.41
C MET A 112 -7.94 1.59 -12.93
N ALA A 113 -7.59 0.54 -13.69
CA ALA A 113 -7.61 0.55 -15.14
C ALA A 113 -9.06 0.72 -15.63
N SER A 114 -9.30 1.85 -16.30
CA SER A 114 -10.60 2.20 -16.86
C SER A 114 -10.39 2.80 -18.25
N SER A 115 -11.28 2.48 -19.18
CA SER A 115 -11.23 3.04 -20.53
C SER A 115 -11.54 4.55 -20.49
N ALA A 116 -11.05 5.30 -21.48
CA ALA A 116 -11.34 6.73 -21.61
C ALA A 116 -12.84 7.08 -21.46
N PRO A 117 -13.80 6.41 -22.14
CA PRO A 117 -15.22 6.71 -21.95
C PRO A 117 -15.76 6.34 -20.57
N ASN A 118 -15.26 5.28 -19.93
CA ASN A 118 -15.66 4.93 -18.57
C ASN A 118 -15.16 5.95 -17.55
N ARG A 119 -13.88 6.32 -17.65
CA ARG A 119 -13.25 7.33 -16.80
C ARG A 119 -13.95 8.69 -16.92
N GLN A 120 -14.39 9.07 -18.12
CA GLN A 120 -15.18 10.29 -18.32
C GLN A 120 -16.50 10.26 -17.54
N ARG A 121 -17.23 9.14 -17.58
CA ARG A 121 -18.48 8.96 -16.83
C ARG A 121 -18.25 9.00 -15.31
N ASP A 122 -17.20 8.36 -14.83
CA ASP A 122 -16.84 8.37 -13.39
C ASP A 122 -16.60 9.78 -12.86
N VAL A 123 -15.99 10.65 -13.68
CA VAL A 123 -15.72 12.06 -13.32
C VAL A 123 -16.99 12.90 -13.39
N GLN A 124 -17.85 12.71 -14.41
CA GLN A 124 -19.12 13.44 -14.52
C GLN A 124 -20.10 13.11 -13.39
N GLY A 125 -20.04 11.89 -12.85
CA GLY A 125 -20.83 11.48 -11.69
C GLY A 125 -20.36 12.05 -10.35
N PHE A 126 -19.30 12.86 -10.32
CA PHE A 126 -18.78 13.42 -9.08
C PHE A 126 -19.71 14.50 -8.52
N TRP A 127 -20.07 14.34 -7.25
CA TRP A 127 -21.08 15.08 -6.49
C TRP A 127 -20.81 16.58 -6.26
N ILE A 128 -19.72 17.14 -6.81
CA ILE A 128 -19.40 18.57 -6.71
C ILE A 128 -20.03 19.29 -7.91
N ARG A 129 -21.30 19.66 -7.78
CA ARG A 129 -22.05 20.40 -8.80
C ARG A 129 -21.72 21.90 -8.76
N LYS A 130 -20.90 22.34 -9.72
CA LYS A 130 -20.93 23.74 -10.20
C LYS A 130 -21.38 23.80 -11.66
N GLU A 131 -20.94 22.84 -12.47
CA GLU A 131 -21.36 22.63 -13.85
C GLU A 131 -21.22 21.14 -14.17
N SER A 132 -22.24 20.51 -14.76
CA SER A 132 -22.33 19.05 -14.93
C SER A 132 -21.67 18.52 -16.20
N GLU A 133 -21.22 19.41 -17.09
CA GLU A 133 -20.60 19.05 -18.36
C GLU A 133 -19.10 19.39 -18.36
N MET A 134 -18.30 18.54 -19.01
CA MET A 134 -16.89 18.84 -19.25
C MET A 134 -16.75 19.96 -20.27
N MET A 135 -15.80 20.87 -20.05
CA MET A 135 -15.46 21.93 -21.01
C MET A 135 -15.09 21.32 -22.37
N LYS A 136 -15.71 21.83 -23.44
CA LYS A 136 -15.38 21.44 -24.82
C LYS A 136 -14.16 22.23 -25.29
N ALA A 137 -13.15 21.53 -25.77
CA ALA A 137 -11.95 22.14 -26.35
C ALA A 137 -11.76 21.68 -27.80
N ARG A 138 -11.26 22.56 -28.66
CA ARG A 138 -10.89 22.23 -30.04
C ARG A 138 -9.43 21.80 -30.08
N GLY A 139 -9.20 20.54 -30.42
CA GLY A 139 -7.86 20.00 -30.68
C GLY A 139 -7.54 19.93 -32.16
N HIS A 140 -6.25 19.93 -32.49
CA HIS A 140 -5.74 19.63 -33.84
C HIS A 140 -4.83 18.40 -33.75
N VAL A 141 -5.04 17.42 -34.65
CA VAL A 141 -4.17 16.25 -34.77
C VAL A 141 -3.14 16.55 -35.86
N LEU A 142 -1.87 16.63 -35.48
CA LEU A 142 -0.78 16.86 -36.43
C LEU A 142 -0.54 15.63 -37.29
N ARG A 143 -0.05 15.85 -38.52
CA ARG A 143 0.34 14.75 -39.40
C ARG A 143 1.53 14.00 -38.79
N PRO A 144 1.51 12.66 -38.75
CA PRO A 144 2.63 11.88 -38.25
C PRO A 144 3.87 12.10 -39.13
N PRO A 145 5.08 12.15 -38.55
CA PRO A 145 6.32 12.17 -39.32
C PRO A 145 6.61 10.79 -39.93
N MET A 146 7.47 10.77 -40.95
CA MET A 146 8.13 9.55 -41.40
C MET A 146 9.38 9.31 -40.57
N ILE A 147 9.67 8.05 -40.24
CA ILE A 147 10.87 7.66 -39.51
C ILE A 147 11.81 6.94 -40.45
N GLU A 148 12.98 7.55 -40.66
CA GLU A 148 14.00 7.04 -41.57
C GLU A 148 14.88 5.99 -40.88
N TYR A 149 15.06 4.85 -41.54
CA TYR A 149 15.95 3.75 -41.17
C TYR A 149 16.80 3.35 -42.39
N ASN A 150 17.75 2.44 -42.20
CA ASN A 150 18.40 1.74 -43.30
C ASN A 150 17.71 0.38 -43.52
N GLU A 151 17.69 -0.11 -44.76
CA GLU A 151 17.18 -1.44 -45.06
C GLU A 151 18.20 -2.52 -44.67
N ARG A 152 17.71 -3.63 -44.10
CA ARG A 152 18.58 -4.73 -43.67
C ARG A 152 19.28 -5.37 -44.87
N ASN A 153 20.56 -5.72 -44.72
CA ASN A 153 21.45 -6.21 -45.78
C ASN A 153 21.98 -5.14 -46.76
N GLY A 154 22.04 -3.88 -46.33
CA GLY A 154 22.68 -2.80 -47.11
C GLY A 154 21.82 -2.26 -48.24
N GLY A 155 20.49 -2.44 -48.16
CA GLY A 155 19.58 -1.64 -48.97
C GLY A 155 19.62 -0.17 -48.51
N GLY A 156 19.14 0.73 -49.37
CA GLY A 156 19.20 2.17 -49.12
C GLY A 156 18.35 2.64 -47.93
N PRO A 157 18.24 3.97 -47.73
CA PRO A 157 17.35 4.53 -46.71
C PRO A 157 15.90 4.13 -46.98
N VAL A 158 15.18 3.75 -45.92
CA VAL A 158 13.77 3.37 -45.92
C VAL A 158 12.99 4.22 -44.92
N ASP A 159 11.90 4.81 -45.39
CA ASP A 159 11.01 5.61 -44.56
C ASP A 159 9.85 4.77 -44.01
N VAL A 160 9.62 4.86 -42.71
CA VAL A 160 8.56 4.15 -41.99
C VAL A 160 7.48 5.12 -41.58
N LEU A 161 6.23 4.81 -41.96
CA LEU A 161 5.08 5.59 -41.54
C LEU A 161 4.74 5.30 -40.08
N VAL A 162 4.59 6.36 -39.28
CA VAL A 162 4.03 6.26 -37.93
C VAL A 162 2.51 6.10 -38.01
N ASN A 163 2.01 4.99 -37.49
CA ASN A 163 0.58 4.70 -37.40
C ASN A 163 0.11 4.84 -35.95
N ARG A 164 -0.75 5.83 -35.68
CA ARG A 164 -1.32 6.10 -34.34
C ARG A 164 -0.27 6.21 -33.22
N GLY A 165 0.89 6.80 -33.54
CA GLY A 165 1.98 6.99 -32.58
C GLY A 165 2.88 5.77 -32.37
N SER A 166 2.72 4.72 -33.18
CA SER A 166 3.60 3.54 -33.19
C SER A 166 4.14 3.27 -34.58
N TRP A 167 5.31 2.65 -34.66
CA TRP A 167 5.93 2.26 -35.93
C TRP A 167 6.63 0.91 -35.77
N ASP A 168 6.89 0.27 -36.89
CA ASP A 168 7.52 -1.05 -36.93
C ASP A 168 8.97 -0.95 -37.42
N ALA A 169 9.92 -1.27 -36.54
CA ALA A 169 11.35 -1.34 -36.85
C ALA A 169 11.84 -2.75 -37.25
N HIS A 170 10.96 -3.74 -37.39
CA HIS A 170 11.35 -5.08 -37.83
C HIS A 170 11.99 -5.03 -39.22
N GLN A 171 13.08 -5.81 -39.37
CA GLN A 171 13.88 -5.92 -40.60
C GLN A 171 14.49 -4.59 -41.09
N LYS A 172 14.73 -3.65 -40.17
CA LYS A 172 15.37 -2.36 -40.45
C LYS A 172 16.62 -2.19 -39.60
N GLU A 173 17.61 -1.47 -40.11
CA GLU A 173 18.86 -1.14 -39.43
C GLU A 173 18.86 0.32 -39.00
N PHE A 174 19.53 0.63 -37.89
CA PHE A 174 19.67 2.02 -37.44
C PHE A 174 20.32 2.87 -38.54
N LYS A 175 19.81 4.09 -38.72
CA LYS A 175 20.37 5.06 -39.68
C LYS A 175 21.88 5.27 -39.49
N GLU A 176 22.31 5.30 -38.23
CA GLU A 176 23.72 5.38 -37.84
C GLU A 176 24.06 4.24 -36.86
N PRO A 177 24.55 3.08 -37.35
CA PRO A 177 24.92 1.97 -36.48
C PRO A 177 26.26 2.28 -35.77
N LYS A 178 26.30 2.09 -34.45
CA LYS A 178 27.55 2.14 -33.69
C LYS A 178 28.13 0.74 -33.53
N GLY A 179 29.40 0.57 -33.91
CA GLY A 179 30.14 -0.65 -33.63
C GLY A 179 30.31 -0.86 -32.13
N ILE A 180 29.97 -2.06 -31.65
CA ILE A 180 30.35 -2.49 -30.31
C ILE A 180 31.73 -3.11 -30.46
N PHE A 181 32.77 -2.37 -30.06
CA PHE A 181 34.10 -2.95 -29.90
C PHE A 181 34.05 -3.83 -28.64
N ILE A 182 34.14 -5.15 -28.80
CA ILE A 182 34.29 -6.13 -27.72
C ILE A 182 35.74 -6.62 -27.73
#